data_AF-A0A1G9ZGW6-F1
#
_entry.id   AF-A0A1G9ZGW6-F1
#
_cell.length_a   1.000
_cell.length_b   1.000
_cell.length_c   1.000
_cell.angle_alpha   90.00
_cell.angle_beta   90.00
_cell.angle_gamma   90.00
#
_symmetry.space_group_name_H-M   'P 1'
#
loop_
_entity.id
_entity.type
_entity.pdbx_description
1 polymer ?
#
loop_
_entity_poly.entity_id
_entity_poly.type
_entity_poly.pdbx_seq_one_letter_code
_entity_poly.pdbx_strand_id
1 'polypeptide(L)'
;MRRPLVVLAMTTAAVFGLTAPATAGPSQAMNQLNESERKICAENPVRCLAALAVAKTASDESTSAFSGQNYDGTQRDAARHCMWQSLLSADHGSAYAKRWGDAHEENPAPPASHEMDFHNNAVARVWGGQIARNELVAHCTTSARAAAFKDYSDKQRLVYIAK
;
A
#
# COMPACT_ATOMS: atom_id res chain seq x y z
N MET A 1 43.69 -59.97 7.59
CA MET A 1 42.59 -59.80 8.56
C MET A 1 42.16 -58.33 8.60
N ARG A 2 40.84 -58.09 8.63
CA ARG A 2 40.10 -56.84 8.92
C ARG A 2 40.22 -55.64 7.94
N ARG A 3 39.13 -55.41 7.20
CA ARG A 3 38.70 -54.08 6.70
C ARG A 3 38.33 -53.17 7.88
N PRO A 4 38.33 -51.84 7.68
CA PRO A 4 37.25 -51.01 8.18
C PRO A 4 36.47 -50.31 7.06
N LEU A 5 35.20 -50.11 7.38
CA LEU A 5 34.12 -49.49 6.61
C LEU A 5 34.17 -47.95 6.67
N VAL A 6 33.76 -47.31 5.57
CA VAL A 6 32.74 -46.24 5.42
C VAL A 6 32.75 -45.08 6.43
N VAL A 7 32.83 -43.83 5.94
CA VAL A 7 31.74 -42.82 6.06
C VAL A 7 31.81 -41.84 4.88
N LEU A 8 30.76 -41.87 4.05
CA LEU A 8 30.44 -40.86 3.04
C LEU A 8 29.71 -39.71 3.76
N ALA A 9 30.33 -38.53 3.88
CA ALA A 9 29.65 -37.34 4.39
C ALA A 9 28.93 -36.64 3.23
N MET A 10 27.63 -36.93 3.06
CA MET A 10 26.74 -36.10 2.27
C MET A 10 26.41 -34.83 3.07
N THR A 11 26.94 -33.68 2.64
CA THR A 11 26.45 -32.38 3.11
C THR A 11 25.29 -31.95 2.24
N THR A 12 24.07 -32.16 2.70
CA THR A 12 22.88 -31.52 2.13
C THR A 12 22.83 -30.07 2.62
N ALA A 13 23.02 -29.12 1.72
CA ALA A 13 22.67 -27.73 1.96
C ALA A 13 21.13 -27.64 1.98
N ALA A 14 20.55 -27.44 3.16
CA ALA A 14 19.13 -27.10 3.29
C ALA A 14 18.94 -25.66 2.82
N VAL A 15 18.47 -25.49 1.57
CA VAL A 15 17.94 -24.21 1.10
C VAL A 15 16.58 -24.03 1.78
N PHE A 16 16.55 -23.27 2.88
CA PHE A 16 15.29 -22.77 3.44
C PHE A 16 14.69 -21.78 2.44
N GLY A 17 13.74 -22.27 1.64
CA GLY A 17 12.88 -21.44 0.83
C GLY A 17 12.03 -20.56 1.72
N LEU A 18 12.42 -19.29 1.84
CA LEU A 18 11.53 -18.22 2.28
C LEU A 18 10.45 -18.06 1.21
N THR A 19 9.34 -18.78 1.33
CA THR A 19 8.14 -18.46 0.57
C THR A 19 7.59 -17.16 1.14
N ALA A 20 7.92 -16.03 0.51
CA ALA A 20 7.15 -14.80 0.67
C ALA A 20 5.67 -15.13 0.41
N PRO A 21 4.71 -14.59 1.18
CA PRO A 21 3.31 -14.85 0.95
C PRO A 21 2.95 -14.39 -0.47
N ALA A 22 2.28 -15.26 -1.21
CA ALA A 22 1.85 -14.98 -2.57
C ALA A 22 1.02 -13.69 -2.58
N THR A 23 1.53 -12.66 -3.27
CA THR A 23 0.80 -11.41 -3.45
C THR A 23 -0.42 -11.69 -4.33
N ALA A 24 -1.58 -11.17 -3.94
CA ALA A 24 -2.82 -11.34 -4.69
C ALA A 24 -2.64 -10.92 -6.15
N GLY A 25 -3.00 -11.82 -7.08
CA GLY A 25 -3.00 -11.53 -8.52
C GLY A 25 -4.13 -10.57 -8.91
N PRO A 26 -4.12 -10.02 -10.13
CA PRO A 26 -5.13 -9.05 -10.58
C PRO A 26 -6.58 -9.55 -10.45
N SER A 27 -6.83 -10.84 -10.67
CA SER A 27 -8.16 -11.44 -10.50
C SER A 27 -8.64 -11.45 -9.04
N GLN A 28 -7.72 -11.62 -8.09
CA GLN A 28 -8.04 -11.61 -6.67
C GLN A 28 -8.28 -10.17 -6.17
N ALA A 29 -7.53 -9.19 -6.66
CA ALA A 29 -7.76 -7.78 -6.36
C ALA A 29 -9.12 -7.29 -6.87
N MET A 30 -9.54 -7.71 -8.07
CA MET A 30 -10.87 -7.39 -8.61
C MET A 30 -12.03 -7.89 -7.74
N ASN A 31 -11.86 -9.04 -7.06
CA ASN A 31 -12.89 -9.60 -6.18
C ASN A 31 -13.03 -8.86 -4.85
N GLN A 32 -12.07 -8.00 -4.49
CA GLN A 32 -12.07 -7.22 -3.25
C GLN A 32 -12.66 -5.81 -3.44
N LEU A 33 -12.96 -5.43 -4.67
CA LEU A 33 -13.54 -4.11 -4.97
C LEU A 33 -14.95 -4.00 -4.41
N ASN A 34 -15.27 -2.85 -3.82
CA ASN A 34 -16.64 -2.52 -3.43
C ASN A 34 -17.51 -2.13 -4.64
N GLU A 35 -18.79 -1.81 -4.40
CA GLU A 35 -19.72 -1.50 -5.50
C GLU A 35 -19.29 -0.29 -6.33
N SER A 36 -18.82 0.77 -5.67
CA SER A 36 -18.41 2.01 -6.33
C SER A 36 -17.11 1.83 -7.12
N GLU A 37 -16.13 1.10 -6.58
CA GLU A 37 -14.90 0.73 -7.28
C GLU A 37 -15.20 -0.16 -8.51
N ARG A 38 -16.13 -1.12 -8.39
CA ARG A 38 -16.57 -1.95 -9.53
C ARG A 38 -17.21 -1.11 -10.65
N LYS A 39 -18.00 -0.08 -10.30
CA LYS A 39 -18.58 0.86 -11.29
C LYS A 39 -17.48 1.64 -12.02
N ILE A 40 -16.47 2.14 -11.31
CA ILE A 40 -15.31 2.80 -11.94
C ILE A 40 -14.59 1.83 -12.88
N CYS A 41 -14.41 0.57 -12.45
CA CYS A 41 -13.76 -0.44 -13.27
C CYS A 41 -14.51 -0.81 -14.55
N ALA A 42 -15.84 -0.84 -14.49
CA ALA A 42 -16.68 -1.14 -15.65
C ALA A 42 -16.56 -0.10 -16.77
N GLU A 43 -16.25 1.15 -16.44
CA GLU A 43 -16.10 2.23 -17.42
C GLU A 43 -14.81 2.09 -18.24
N ASN A 44 -13.73 1.63 -17.63
CA ASN A 44 -12.46 1.43 -18.31
C ASN A 44 -11.63 0.31 -17.63
N PRO A 45 -11.73 -0.94 -18.13
CA PRO A 45 -11.02 -2.07 -17.53
C PRO A 45 -9.49 -1.92 -17.53
N VAL A 46 -8.92 -1.29 -18.56
CA VAL A 46 -7.45 -1.07 -18.64
C VAL A 46 -7.00 -0.10 -17.55
N ARG A 47 -7.72 1.02 -17.38
CA ARG A 47 -7.43 2.00 -16.32
C ARG A 47 -7.68 1.42 -14.92
N CYS A 48 -8.67 0.55 -14.77
CA CYS A 48 -8.90 -0.21 -13.55
C CYS A 48 -7.69 -1.09 -13.19
N LEU A 49 -7.19 -1.89 -14.15
CA LEU A 49 -6.02 -2.73 -13.92
C LEU A 49 -4.78 -1.90 -13.54
N ALA A 50 -4.59 -0.73 -14.16
CA ALA A 50 -3.54 0.20 -13.78
C ALA A 50 -3.72 0.73 -12.34
N ALA A 51 -4.95 1.10 -11.94
CA ALA A 51 -5.24 1.55 -10.57
C ALA A 51 -4.99 0.46 -9.53
N LEU A 52 -5.35 -0.79 -9.83
CA LEU A 52 -5.07 -1.94 -8.96
C LEU A 52 -3.58 -2.24 -8.86
N ALA A 53 -2.83 -2.11 -9.95
CA ALA A 53 -1.38 -2.24 -9.93
C ALA A 53 -0.73 -1.16 -9.06
N VAL A 54 -1.19 0.09 -9.15
CA VAL A 54 -0.72 1.19 -8.30
C VAL A 54 -1.05 0.93 -6.82
N ALA A 55 -2.26 0.45 -6.50
CA ALA A 55 -2.63 0.08 -5.13
C ALA A 55 -1.75 -1.03 -4.58
N LYS A 56 -1.41 -2.02 -5.41
CA LYS A 56 -0.47 -3.09 -5.04
C LYS A 56 0.92 -2.53 -4.76
N THR A 57 1.47 -1.69 -5.65
CA THR A 57 2.76 -1.02 -5.43
C THR A 57 2.76 -0.23 -4.12
N ALA A 58 1.75 0.59 -3.88
CA ALA A 58 1.66 1.35 -2.63
C ALA A 58 1.63 0.46 -1.39
N SER A 59 0.93 -0.67 -1.45
CA SER A 59 0.86 -1.66 -0.36
C SER A 59 2.20 -2.34 -0.12
N ASP A 60 2.89 -2.77 -1.18
CA ASP A 60 4.19 -3.44 -1.09
C ASP A 60 5.27 -2.48 -0.56
N GLU A 61 5.36 -1.27 -1.14
CA GLU A 61 6.36 -0.26 -0.78
C GLU A 61 6.19 0.25 0.64
N SER A 62 4.95 0.54 1.07
CA SER A 62 4.67 0.94 2.45
C SER A 62 5.00 -0.18 3.45
N THR A 63 4.68 -1.43 3.11
CA THR A 63 5.00 -2.59 3.95
C THR A 63 6.52 -2.76 4.10
N SER A 64 7.26 -2.59 3.02
CA SER A 64 8.72 -2.63 3.02
C SER A 64 9.31 -1.50 3.88
N ALA A 65 8.84 -0.26 3.68
CA ALA A 65 9.39 0.93 4.34
C ALA A 65 9.06 1.05 5.84
N PHE A 66 7.98 0.40 6.29
CA PHE A 66 7.45 0.48 7.66
C PHE A 66 7.16 -0.93 8.22
N SER A 67 8.08 -1.86 7.99
CA SER A 67 7.96 -3.26 8.44
C SER A 67 7.65 -3.36 9.94
N GLY A 68 6.67 -4.17 10.30
CA GLY A 68 6.26 -4.39 11.70
C GLY A 68 5.23 -3.41 12.24
N GLN A 69 4.83 -2.38 11.48
CA GLN A 69 3.70 -1.53 11.84
C GLN A 69 2.36 -2.12 11.37
N ASN A 70 1.30 -1.86 12.16
CA ASN A 70 -0.08 -2.20 11.80
C ASN A 70 -0.49 -1.53 10.48
N TYR A 71 -1.47 -2.12 9.81
CA TYR A 71 -1.93 -1.63 8.51
C TYR A 71 -2.71 -0.32 8.62
N ASP A 72 -3.43 -0.13 9.73
CA ASP A 72 -4.40 0.94 9.88
C ASP A 72 -3.93 1.99 10.88
N GLY A 73 -4.08 3.27 10.53
CA GLY A 73 -3.80 4.41 11.41
C GLY A 73 -2.32 4.72 11.67
N THR A 74 -1.39 3.96 11.09
CA THR A 74 0.05 4.09 11.34
C THR A 74 0.77 4.91 10.27
N GLN A 75 2.09 5.06 10.40
CA GLN A 75 2.89 5.69 9.34
C GLN A 75 2.91 4.84 8.07
N ARG A 76 2.83 3.50 8.21
CA ARG A 76 2.65 2.60 7.08
C ARG A 76 1.36 2.93 6.32
N ASP A 77 0.28 3.16 7.06
CA ASP A 77 -1.01 3.46 6.47
C ASP A 77 -1.01 4.79 5.73
N ALA A 78 -0.51 5.84 6.41
CA ALA A 78 -0.35 7.16 5.82
C ALA A 78 0.54 7.13 4.57
N ALA A 79 1.65 6.37 4.60
CA ALA A 79 2.52 6.17 3.45
C ALA A 79 1.79 5.47 2.29
N ARG A 80 1.02 4.41 2.58
CA ARG A 80 0.23 3.68 1.58
C ARG A 80 -0.77 4.60 0.89
N HIS A 81 -1.58 5.33 1.65
CA HIS A 81 -2.56 6.28 1.11
C HIS A 81 -1.88 7.38 0.28
N CYS A 82 -0.74 7.88 0.76
CA CYS A 82 0.04 8.86 0.02
C CYS A 82 0.56 8.31 -1.32
N MET A 83 1.25 7.17 -1.30
CA MET A 83 1.82 6.56 -2.49
C MET A 83 0.72 6.26 -3.51
N TRP A 84 -0.37 5.66 -3.05
CA TRP A 84 -1.47 5.28 -3.90
C TRP A 84 -2.10 6.49 -4.60
N GLN A 85 -2.50 7.52 -3.85
CA GLN A 85 -3.20 8.66 -4.42
C GLN A 85 -2.30 9.57 -5.25
N SER A 86 -1.03 9.74 -4.87
CA SER A 86 -0.08 10.53 -5.65
C SER A 86 0.30 9.84 -6.96
N LEU A 87 0.59 8.53 -6.94
CA LEU A 87 0.91 7.76 -8.16
C LEU A 87 -0.30 7.71 -9.10
N LEU A 88 -1.50 7.49 -8.56
CA LEU A 88 -2.72 7.46 -9.37
C LEU A 88 -3.03 8.83 -9.99
N SER A 89 -2.75 9.92 -9.26
CA SER A 89 -2.88 11.28 -9.76
C SER A 89 -1.83 11.59 -10.83
N ALA A 90 -0.60 11.12 -10.68
CA ALA A 90 0.45 11.28 -11.69
C ALA A 90 0.13 10.51 -12.99
N ASP A 91 -0.46 9.33 -12.89
CA ASP A 91 -0.77 8.48 -14.05
C ASP A 91 -2.07 8.86 -14.76
N HIS A 92 -3.07 9.29 -14.02
CA HIS A 92 -4.45 9.41 -14.51
C HIS A 92 -5.13 10.74 -14.16
N GLY A 93 -4.41 11.65 -13.52
CA GLY A 93 -4.90 12.96 -13.09
C GLY A 93 -5.62 12.92 -11.74
N SER A 94 -5.57 14.06 -11.06
CA SER A 94 -6.14 14.25 -9.71
C SER A 94 -7.63 13.93 -9.62
N ALA A 95 -8.42 14.22 -10.66
CA ALA A 95 -9.85 13.95 -10.67
C ALA A 95 -10.17 12.45 -10.64
N TYR A 96 -9.43 11.64 -11.41
CA TYR A 96 -9.59 10.19 -11.39
C TYR A 96 -9.13 9.61 -10.04
N ALA A 97 -7.98 10.08 -9.54
CA ALA A 97 -7.46 9.66 -8.25
C ALA A 97 -8.46 9.96 -7.11
N LYS A 98 -9.08 11.14 -7.12
CA LYS A 98 -10.11 11.52 -6.15
C LYS A 98 -11.30 10.59 -6.20
N ARG A 99 -11.86 10.36 -7.38
CA ARG A 99 -13.02 9.49 -7.54
C ARG A 99 -12.75 8.08 -7.03
N TRP A 100 -11.55 7.55 -7.33
CA TRP A 100 -11.16 6.23 -6.84
C TRP A 100 -10.93 6.22 -5.32
N GLY A 101 -10.23 7.23 -4.79
CA GLY A 101 -10.01 7.40 -3.36
C GLY A 101 -11.33 7.45 -2.59
N ASP A 102 -12.24 8.33 -3.00
CA ASP A 102 -13.55 8.47 -2.35
C ASP A 102 -14.35 7.17 -2.39
N ALA A 103 -14.35 6.45 -3.51
CA ALA A 103 -15.02 5.15 -3.63
C ALA A 103 -14.43 4.11 -2.67
N HIS A 104 -13.11 4.10 -2.48
CA HIS A 104 -12.45 3.18 -1.55
C HIS A 104 -12.81 3.46 -0.09
N GLU A 105 -12.92 4.73 0.28
CA GLU A 105 -13.30 5.15 1.63
C GLU A 105 -14.78 4.87 1.97
N GLU A 106 -15.58 4.32 1.03
CA GLU A 106 -16.91 3.77 1.35
C GLU A 106 -16.82 2.40 2.06
N ASN A 107 -15.64 1.77 2.06
CA ASN A 107 -15.41 0.54 2.81
C ASN A 107 -15.54 0.77 4.31
N PRO A 108 -16.07 -0.19 5.11
CA PRO A 108 -16.27 0.04 6.54
C PRO A 108 -14.95 0.28 7.30
N ALA A 109 -14.80 1.44 7.94
CA ALA A 109 -13.73 1.72 8.90
C ALA A 109 -14.24 2.62 10.06
N PRO A 110 -13.51 2.73 11.18
CA PRO A 110 -13.82 3.71 12.23
C PRO A 110 -13.81 5.15 11.66
N PRO A 111 -14.71 6.05 12.11
CA PRO A 111 -14.79 7.42 11.58
C PRO A 111 -13.47 8.21 11.64
N ALA A 112 -12.68 8.00 12.70
CA ALA A 112 -11.38 8.66 12.85
C ALA A 112 -10.37 8.16 11.80
N SER A 113 -10.37 6.86 11.48
CA SER A 113 -9.53 6.31 10.41
C SER A 113 -9.91 6.92 9.05
N HIS A 114 -11.20 7.00 8.72
CA HIS A 114 -11.65 7.67 7.51
C HIS A 114 -11.19 9.13 7.44
N GLU A 115 -11.28 9.89 8.54
CA GLU A 115 -10.79 11.28 8.59
C GLU A 115 -9.31 11.37 8.19
N MET A 116 -8.49 10.47 8.71
CA MET A 116 -7.07 10.37 8.39
C MET A 116 -6.85 9.99 6.92
N ASP A 117 -7.54 8.96 6.43
CA ASP A 117 -7.39 8.45 5.07
C ASP A 117 -7.81 9.50 4.03
N PHE A 118 -8.97 10.14 4.22
CA PHE A 118 -9.42 11.25 3.38
C PHE A 118 -8.42 12.41 3.35
N HIS A 119 -7.86 12.77 4.51
CA HIS A 119 -6.86 13.83 4.59
C HIS A 119 -5.58 13.45 3.83
N ASN A 120 -4.98 12.29 4.13
CA ASN A 120 -3.74 11.83 3.51
C ASN A 120 -3.93 11.65 2.00
N ASN A 121 -5.08 11.12 1.57
CA ASN A 121 -5.47 11.03 0.17
C ASN A 121 -5.51 12.40 -0.50
N ALA A 122 -6.14 13.38 0.14
CA ALA A 122 -6.29 14.73 -0.41
C ALA A 122 -4.95 15.45 -0.59
N VAL A 123 -4.04 15.34 0.38
CA VAL A 123 -2.69 15.92 0.29
C VAL A 123 -1.93 15.30 -0.88
N ALA A 124 -1.87 13.97 -0.93
CA ALA A 124 -1.05 13.26 -1.91
C ALA A 124 -1.52 13.43 -3.36
N ARG A 125 -2.83 13.61 -3.60
CA ARG A 125 -3.35 13.90 -4.96
C ARG A 125 -2.75 15.17 -5.56
N VAL A 126 -2.44 16.17 -4.74
CA VAL A 126 -1.81 17.42 -5.20
C VAL A 126 -0.39 17.14 -5.68
N TRP A 127 0.38 16.33 -4.92
CA TRP A 127 1.76 16.00 -5.24
C TRP A 127 1.92 15.20 -6.53
N GLY A 128 0.94 14.38 -6.90
CA GLY A 128 0.96 13.65 -8.19
C GLY A 128 1.05 14.56 -9.42
N GLY A 129 0.63 15.83 -9.31
CA GLY A 129 0.77 16.83 -10.39
C GLY A 129 1.99 17.74 -10.25
N GLN A 130 2.79 17.60 -9.18
CA GLN A 130 3.87 18.53 -8.83
C GLN A 130 5.25 17.85 -8.75
N ILE A 131 5.28 16.57 -8.40
CA ILE A 131 6.50 15.79 -8.18
C ILE A 131 6.64 14.77 -9.30
N ALA A 132 7.87 14.53 -9.75
CA ALA A 132 8.11 13.52 -10.78
C ALA A 132 7.69 12.15 -10.26
N ARG A 133 6.99 11.38 -11.11
CA ARG A 133 6.35 10.13 -10.68
C ARG A 133 7.32 9.14 -10.02
N ASN A 134 8.56 9.06 -10.50
CA ASN A 134 9.61 8.19 -9.96
C ASN A 134 10.13 8.62 -8.58
N GLU A 135 9.81 9.83 -8.12
CA GLU A 135 10.22 10.37 -6.81
C GLU A 135 9.12 10.24 -5.74
N LEU A 136 7.86 9.98 -6.17
CA LEU A 136 6.68 9.99 -5.29
C LEU A 136 6.75 8.98 -4.15
N VAL A 137 7.29 7.78 -4.39
CA VAL A 137 7.42 6.75 -3.34
C VAL A 137 8.35 7.22 -2.22
N ALA A 138 9.51 7.77 -2.58
CA ALA A 138 10.47 8.29 -1.61
C ALA A 138 9.93 9.52 -0.87
N HIS A 139 9.23 10.40 -1.59
CA HIS A 139 8.58 11.56 -1.02
C HIS A 139 7.53 11.14 0.02
N CYS A 140 6.58 10.29 -0.35
CA CYS A 140 5.54 9.79 0.56
C CYS A 140 6.10 9.06 1.79
N THR A 141 7.17 8.26 1.60
CA THR A 141 7.85 7.59 2.72
C THR A 141 8.41 8.60 3.71
N THR A 142 9.06 9.65 3.21
CA THR A 142 9.66 10.69 4.05
C THR A 142 8.57 11.49 4.76
N SER A 143 7.52 11.87 4.04
CA SER A 143 6.38 12.61 4.58
C SER A 143 5.65 11.83 5.68
N ALA A 144 5.45 10.52 5.52
CA ALA A 144 4.85 9.68 6.55
C ALA A 144 5.73 9.50 7.79
N ARG A 145 7.06 9.48 7.64
CA ARG A 145 8.00 9.45 8.79
C ARG A 145 7.97 10.74 9.60
N ALA A 146 7.78 11.87 8.93
CA ALA A 146 7.73 13.21 9.54
C ALA A 146 6.30 13.66 9.92
N ALA A 147 5.29 12.82 9.66
CA ALA A 147 3.89 13.16 9.84
C ALA A 147 3.53 13.45 11.30
N ALA A 148 2.48 14.27 11.48
CA ALA A 148 1.96 14.59 12.80
C ALA A 148 1.11 13.43 13.34
N PHE A 149 1.08 13.31 14.67
CA PHE A 149 0.26 12.33 15.37
C PHE A 149 -0.92 13.03 16.05
N LYS A 150 -2.11 12.47 15.93
CA LYS A 150 -3.32 12.91 16.65
C LYS A 150 -3.80 11.78 17.56
N ASP A 151 -3.88 12.06 18.86
CA ASP A 151 -4.38 11.12 19.87
C ASP A 151 -5.91 11.24 19.99
N TYR A 152 -6.59 10.11 20.02
CA TYR A 152 -8.03 9.98 20.20
C TYR A 152 -8.34 9.29 21.54
N SER A 153 -9.57 9.47 22.05
CA SER A 153 -10.01 9.07 23.41
C SER A 153 -9.75 7.61 23.75
N ASP A 154 -9.68 6.74 22.74
CA ASP A 154 -9.63 5.28 22.89
C ASP A 154 -8.20 4.72 22.80
N LYS A 155 -7.18 5.56 23.07
CA LYS A 155 -5.74 5.27 22.88
C LYS A 155 -5.34 5.04 21.42
N GLN A 156 -6.21 5.39 20.47
CA GLN A 156 -5.89 5.37 19.06
C GLN A 156 -5.06 6.60 18.71
N ARG A 157 -3.89 6.39 18.08
CA ARG A 157 -3.03 7.45 17.57
C ARG A 157 -2.99 7.33 16.05
N LEU A 158 -3.42 8.39 15.35
CA LEU A 158 -3.52 8.43 13.90
C LEU A 158 -2.48 9.38 13.28
N VAL A 159 -2.06 9.07 12.06
CA VAL A 159 -0.93 9.73 11.38
C VAL A 159 -1.39 10.60 10.22
N TYR A 160 -1.17 11.91 10.34
CA TYR A 160 -1.57 12.91 9.35
C TYR A 160 -0.36 13.52 8.66
N ILE A 161 -0.27 13.32 7.34
CA ILE A 161 0.77 13.92 6.50
C ILE A 161 0.53 15.43 6.38
N ALA A 162 1.59 16.22 6.57
CA ALA A 162 1.54 17.66 6.38
C ALA A 162 1.41 18.03 4.89
N LYS A 163 0.73 19.14 4.61
CA LYS A 163 0.60 19.72 3.26
C LYS A 163 1.92 20.27 2.76
#